data_AF-A0A6L5ZGP3-F1
#
_entry.id   AF-A0A6L5ZGP3-F1
#
_cell.length_a   1.000
_cell.length_b   1.000
_cell.length_c   1.000
_cell.angle_alpha   90.00
_cell.angle_beta   90.00
_cell.angle_gamma   90.00
#
_symmetry.space_group_name_H-M   'P 1'
#
loop_
_entity.id
_entity.type
_entity.pdbx_description
1 polymer ?
#
loop_
_entity_poly.entity_id
_entity_poly.type
_entity_poly.pdbx_seq_one_letter_code
_entity_poly.pdbx_strand_id
1 'polypeptide(L)'
;MTDSPVRPPLEANLTSEEFARWYWTVVELRAFCRRAGLPVGGVKRDLVERVAASLDGRSVAPPQPQPRPPGPLCEPLLDTTILPAGQRMTRQLRSYLELRIGH
;
A
#
# COMPACT_ATOMS: atom_id res chain seq x y z
N MET A 1 -21.36 29.00 -5.31
CA MET A 1 -20.54 28.65 -4.13
C MET A 1 -20.29 27.16 -4.21
N THR A 2 -19.13 26.74 -4.70
CA THR A 2 -18.72 25.34 -4.65
C THR A 2 -18.16 25.08 -3.27
N ASP A 3 -18.94 24.43 -2.42
CA ASP A 3 -18.45 23.87 -1.16
C ASP A 3 -17.43 22.79 -1.53
N SER A 4 -16.15 23.02 -1.19
CA SER A 4 -15.14 21.98 -1.36
C SER A 4 -15.49 20.85 -0.41
N PRO A 5 -15.62 19.60 -0.88
CA PRO A 5 -16.04 18.51 -0.01
C PRO A 5 -15.03 18.37 1.13
N VAL A 6 -15.53 18.31 2.37
CA VAL A 6 -14.71 18.15 3.57
C VAL A 6 -14.51 16.66 3.83
N ARG A 7 -13.24 16.26 4.00
CA ARG A 7 -12.90 14.87 4.34
C ARG A 7 -13.41 14.52 5.73
N PRO A 8 -14.27 13.49 5.89
CA PRO A 8 -14.74 13.06 7.20
C PRO A 8 -13.64 12.32 7.98
N PRO A 9 -13.78 12.16 9.30
CA PRO A 9 -12.91 11.27 10.08
C PRO A 9 -13.17 9.78 9.76
N LEU A 10 -12.13 8.96 9.82
CA LEU A 10 -12.24 7.51 9.61
C LEU A 10 -12.76 6.80 10.87
N GLU A 11 -14.08 6.71 10.98
CA GLU A 11 -14.78 6.07 12.10
C GLU A 11 -15.74 4.97 11.63
N ALA A 12 -16.20 4.14 12.57
CA ALA A 12 -17.01 2.95 12.26
C ALA A 12 -18.40 3.27 11.67
N ASN A 13 -18.87 4.51 11.78
CA ASN A 13 -20.12 4.99 11.19
C ASN A 13 -19.97 5.51 9.75
N LEU A 14 -18.75 5.54 9.21
CA LEU A 14 -18.49 5.94 7.83
C LEU A 14 -18.95 4.84 6.87
N THR A 15 -19.62 5.19 5.77
CA THR A 15 -19.98 4.20 4.75
C THR A 15 -18.76 3.83 3.90
N SER A 16 -18.73 2.61 3.36
CA SER A 16 -17.67 2.19 2.44
C SER A 16 -17.59 3.05 1.17
N GLU A 17 -18.74 3.49 0.66
CA GLU A 17 -18.83 4.41 -0.47
C GLU A 17 -18.16 5.75 -0.17
N GLU A 18 -18.43 6.32 1.00
CA GLU A 18 -17.80 7.57 1.42
C GLU A 18 -16.31 7.37 1.70
N PHE A 19 -15.94 6.26 2.33
CA PHE A 19 -14.53 5.88 2.51
C PHE A 19 -13.76 5.83 1.19
N ALA A 20 -14.35 5.29 0.11
CA ALA A 20 -13.72 5.17 -1.20
C ALA A 20 -13.48 6.50 -1.92
N ARG A 21 -14.17 7.59 -1.49
CA ARG A 21 -14.01 8.93 -2.08
C ARG A 21 -12.75 9.66 -1.61
N TRP A 22 -12.12 9.19 -0.55
CA TRP A 22 -11.01 9.89 0.10
C TRP A 22 -9.71 9.10 0.02
N TYR A 23 -8.60 9.83 -0.11
CA TYR A 23 -7.27 9.23 0.05
C TYR A 23 -6.98 9.02 1.54
N TRP A 24 -6.66 7.78 1.91
CA TRP A 24 -6.26 7.43 3.28
C TRP A 24 -4.78 7.05 3.35
N THR A 25 -4.11 7.48 4.41
CA THR A 25 -2.74 7.07 4.73
C THR A 25 -2.72 5.71 5.40
N VAL A 26 -1.59 4.99 5.30
CA VAL A 26 -1.41 3.69 5.98
C VAL A 26 -1.53 3.83 7.50
N VAL A 27 -1.12 4.97 8.06
CA VAL A 27 -1.20 5.25 9.49
C VAL A 27 -2.66 5.30 9.95
N GLU A 28 -3.50 6.04 9.24
CA GLU A 28 -4.94 6.13 9.53
C GLU A 28 -5.64 4.78 9.39
N LEU A 29 -5.36 4.05 8.32
CA LEU A 29 -5.94 2.72 8.08
C LEU A 29 -5.56 1.72 9.19
N ARG A 30 -4.29 1.72 9.61
CA ARG A 30 -3.83 0.88 10.72
C ARG A 30 -4.46 1.30 12.05
N ALA A 31 -4.60 2.61 12.29
CA ALA A 31 -5.25 3.11 13.50
C ALA A 31 -6.70 2.62 13.59
N PHE A 32 -7.47 2.72 12.50
CA PHE A 32 -8.83 2.17 12.43
C PHE A 32 -8.83 0.66 12.70
N CYS A 33 -7.99 -0.10 11.99
CA CYS A 33 -7.92 -1.55 12.17
C CYS A 33 -7.65 -1.94 13.63
N ARG A 34 -6.74 -1.26 14.33
CA ARG A 34 -6.47 -1.51 15.76
C ARG A 34 -7.69 -1.24 16.63
N ARG A 35 -8.38 -0.11 16.43
CA ARG A 35 -9.58 0.24 17.20
C ARG A 35 -10.72 -0.76 16.98
N ALA A 36 -10.85 -1.26 15.76
CA ALA A 36 -11.86 -2.25 15.37
C ALA A 36 -11.46 -3.72 15.66
N GLY A 37 -10.29 -3.98 16.27
CA GLY A 37 -9.82 -5.34 16.54
C GLY A 37 -9.42 -6.15 15.30
N LEU A 38 -9.15 -5.48 14.18
CA LEU A 38 -8.82 -6.07 12.90
C LEU A 38 -7.31 -6.28 12.72
N PRO A 39 -6.88 -7.29 11.95
CA PRO A 39 -5.47 -7.48 11.62
C PRO A 39 -4.86 -6.26 10.93
N VAL A 40 -3.68 -5.82 11.38
CA VAL A 40 -2.95 -4.64 10.85
C VAL A 40 -1.86 -4.98 9.82
N GLY A 41 -1.72 -6.25 9.49
CA GLY A 41 -0.73 -6.75 8.53
C GLY A 41 -1.15 -6.55 7.07
N GLY A 42 -0.15 -6.60 6.19
CA GLY A 42 -0.34 -6.49 4.73
C GLY A 42 0.13 -5.16 4.14
N VAL A 43 -0.05 -5.02 2.82
CA VAL A 43 0.19 -3.80 2.07
C VAL A 43 -0.98 -2.83 2.25
N LYS A 44 -0.82 -1.58 1.79
CA LYS A 44 -1.87 -0.57 1.89
C LYS A 44 -3.22 -1.07 1.32
N ARG A 45 -3.19 -1.77 0.18
CA ARG A 45 -4.40 -2.29 -0.45
C ARG A 45 -5.16 -3.27 0.46
N ASP A 46 -4.43 -4.17 1.13
CA ASP A 46 -5.01 -5.12 2.08
C ASP A 46 -5.69 -4.40 3.26
N LEU A 47 -5.09 -3.30 3.73
CA LEU A 47 -5.68 -2.47 4.77
C LEU A 47 -6.94 -1.75 4.29
N VAL A 48 -6.93 -1.19 3.08
CA VAL A 48 -8.10 -0.52 2.47
C VAL A 48 -9.27 -1.49 2.33
N GLU A 49 -9.01 -2.67 1.77
CA GLU A 49 -10.03 -3.71 1.57
C GLU A 49 -10.62 -4.17 2.91
N ARG A 50 -9.77 -4.35 3.91
CA ARG A 50 -10.17 -4.74 5.27
C ARG A 50 -11.04 -3.69 5.95
N VAL A 51 -10.66 -2.41 5.84
CA VAL A 51 -11.46 -1.30 6.35
C VAL A 51 -12.81 -1.26 5.63
N ALA A 52 -12.82 -1.31 4.30
CA ALA A 52 -14.07 -1.30 3.52
C ALA A 52 -15.01 -2.47 3.89
N ALA A 53 -14.46 -3.70 4.00
CA ALA A 53 -15.24 -4.86 4.42
C ALA A 53 -15.83 -4.68 5.82
N SER A 54 -15.05 -4.13 6.76
CA SER A 54 -15.53 -3.84 8.12
C SER A 54 -16.64 -2.79 8.13
N LEU A 55 -16.54 -1.73 7.31
CA LEU A 55 -17.57 -0.69 7.21
C LEU A 55 -18.87 -1.24 6.57
N ASP A 56 -18.76 -2.21 5.66
CA ASP A 56 -19.91 -2.91 5.06
C ASP A 56 -20.51 -4.01 5.96
N GLY A 57 -19.94 -4.25 7.15
CA GLY A 57 -20.34 -5.38 8.01
C GLY A 57 -20.03 -6.76 7.41
N ARG A 58 -19.15 -6.82 6.39
CA ARG A 58 -18.71 -8.06 5.76
C ARG A 58 -17.59 -8.70 6.57
N SER A 59 -17.45 -10.03 6.44
CA SER A 59 -16.37 -10.76 7.07
C SER A 59 -15.01 -10.29 6.53
N VAL A 60 -14.07 -10.05 7.43
CA VAL A 60 -12.71 -9.62 7.10
C VAL A 60 -11.83 -10.83 6.82
N ALA A 61 -11.24 -10.89 5.63
CA ALA A 61 -10.31 -11.95 5.28
C ALA A 61 -9.03 -11.90 6.16
N PRO A 62 -8.52 -13.07 6.58
CA PRO A 62 -7.27 -13.13 7.33
C PRO A 62 -6.09 -12.65 6.47
N PRO A 63 -5.04 -12.08 7.09
CA PRO A 63 -3.88 -11.59 6.36
C PRO A 63 -3.24 -12.73 5.56
N GLN A 64 -3.12 -12.50 4.25
CA GLN A 64 -2.49 -13.47 3.35
C GLN A 64 -0.96 -13.31 3.38
N PRO A 65 -0.20 -14.41 3.34
CA PRO A 65 1.25 -14.36 3.25
C PRO A 65 1.65 -13.66 1.94
N GLN A 66 2.55 -12.69 2.06
CA GLN A 66 3.05 -11.97 0.89
C GLN A 66 4.24 -12.73 0.27
N PRO A 67 4.31 -12.81 -1.06
CA PRO A 67 5.48 -13.35 -1.73
C PRO A 67 6.71 -12.52 -1.34
N ARG A 68 7.81 -13.20 -1.07
CA ARG A 68 9.07 -12.50 -0.76
C ARG A 68 9.51 -11.74 -2.01
N PRO A 69 9.97 -10.49 -1.87
CA PRO A 69 10.55 -9.79 -3.00
C PRO A 69 11.74 -10.57 -3.55
N PRO A 70 12.02 -10.46 -4.86
CA PRO A 70 13.21 -11.05 -5.46
C PRO A 70 14.48 -10.53 -4.77
N GLY A 71 15.52 -11.36 -4.79
CA GLY A 71 16.80 -11.09 -4.18
C GLY A 71 17.60 -9.97 -4.86
N PRO A 72 18.84 -9.73 -4.43
CA PRO A 72 19.74 -8.81 -5.12
C PRO A 72 20.00 -9.26 -6.56
N LEU A 73 20.26 -8.30 -7.45
CA LEU A 73 20.63 -8.58 -8.83
C LEU A 73 22.10 -9.00 -8.88
N CYS A 74 22.44 -9.92 -9.78
CA CYS A 74 23.83 -10.28 -10.02
C CYS A 74 24.60 -9.10 -10.64
N GLU A 75 25.83 -8.86 -10.14
CA GLU A 75 26.76 -7.92 -10.75
C GLU A 75 27.62 -8.62 -11.82
N PRO A 76 28.03 -7.91 -12.90
CA PRO A 76 27.73 -6.52 -13.21
C PRO A 76 26.31 -6.34 -13.81
N LEU A 77 25.69 -5.18 -13.53
CA LEU A 77 24.45 -4.77 -14.21
C LEU A 77 24.77 -4.26 -15.63
N LEU A 78 23.91 -4.62 -16.58
CA LEU A 78 24.01 -4.25 -17.99
C LEU A 78 22.69 -3.60 -18.45
N ASP A 79 22.72 -2.90 -19.58
CA ASP A 79 21.51 -2.29 -20.15
C ASP A 79 20.47 -3.31 -20.58
N THR A 80 20.92 -4.54 -20.79
CA THR A 80 20.09 -5.69 -21.16
C THR A 80 19.66 -6.52 -19.95
N THR A 81 20.04 -6.13 -18.73
CA THR A 81 19.63 -6.85 -17.52
C THR A 81 18.12 -6.70 -17.31
N ILE A 82 17.40 -7.82 -17.34
CA ILE A 82 15.97 -7.85 -17.10
C ILE A 82 15.69 -7.77 -15.60
N LEU A 83 14.87 -6.79 -15.19
CA LEU A 83 14.43 -6.63 -13.80
C LEU A 83 13.27 -7.59 -13.52
N PRO A 84 13.39 -8.52 -12.54
CA PRO A 84 12.27 -9.35 -12.14
C PRO A 84 11.09 -8.52 -11.62
N ALA A 85 9.87 -9.04 -11.77
CA ALA A 85 8.70 -8.38 -11.22
C ALA A 85 8.85 -8.18 -9.70
N GLY A 86 8.60 -6.96 -9.23
CA GLY A 86 8.77 -6.60 -7.83
C GLY A 86 10.22 -6.34 -7.39
N GLN A 87 11.18 -6.26 -8.32
CA GLN A 87 12.54 -5.82 -8.01
C GLN A 87 12.54 -4.46 -7.35
N ARG A 88 13.11 -4.38 -6.16
CA ARG A 88 13.21 -3.11 -5.42
C ARG A 88 14.33 -2.26 -6.00
N MET A 89 14.19 -0.94 -5.84
CA MET A 89 15.26 0.01 -6.11
C MET A 89 16.38 -0.17 -5.07
N THR A 90 17.29 -1.09 -5.33
CA THR A 90 18.45 -1.36 -4.49
C THR A 90 19.50 -0.27 -4.67
N ARG A 91 20.45 -0.15 -3.74
CA ARG A 91 21.60 0.75 -3.88
C ARG A 91 22.37 0.47 -5.17
N GLN A 92 22.59 -0.81 -5.48
CA GLN A 92 23.23 -1.29 -6.70
C GLN A 92 22.50 -0.79 -7.96
N LEU A 93 21.18 -1.00 -8.04
CA LEU A 93 20.37 -0.56 -9.19
C LEU A 93 20.34 0.98 -9.30
N ARG A 94 20.19 1.67 -8.17
CA ARG A 94 20.25 3.14 -8.12
C ARG A 94 21.59 3.65 -8.66
N SER A 95 22.71 3.16 -8.14
CA SER A 95 24.05 3.59 -8.58
C SER A 95 24.30 3.30 -10.07
N TYR A 96 23.81 2.16 -10.58
CA TYR A 96 23.87 1.86 -12.01
C TYR A 96 23.09 2.88 -12.84
N LEU A 97 21.86 3.20 -12.44
CA LEU A 97 21.03 4.16 -13.15
C LEU A 97 21.62 5.57 -13.07
N GLU A 98 22.05 6.03 -11.90
CA GLU A 98 22.68 7.35 -11.72
C GLU A 98 23.89 7.56 -12.65
N LEU A 99 24.72 6.53 -12.84
CA LEU A 99 25.86 6.55 -13.77
C LEU A 99 25.41 6.74 -15.24
N ARG A 100 24.24 6.23 -15.61
CA ARG A 100 23.79 6.14 -17.02
C ARG A 100 22.85 7.24 -17.44
N ILE A 101 21.98 7.69 -16.55
CA ILE A 101 20.91 8.65 -16.87
C ILE A 101 20.97 9.95 -16.06
N GLY A 102 21.85 10.04 -15.05
CA GLY A 102 21.93 11.21 -14.16
C GLY A 102 20.89 11.17 -13.02
N HIS A 103 20.82 12.27 -12.26
CA HIS A 103 19.93 12.44 -11.10
C HIS A 103 18.67 13.23 -11.42
#